data_AF-A0AAU0L7I9-F1
#
_entry.id   AF-A0AAU0L7I9-F1
#
_cell.length_a   1.000
_cell.length_b   1.000
_cell.length_c   1.000
_cell.angle_alpha   90.00
_cell.angle_beta   90.00
_cell.angle_gamma   90.00
#
_symmetry.space_group_name_H-M   'P 1'
#
loop_
_entity.id
_entity.type
_entity.pdbx_description
1 polymer ?
#
loop_
_entity_poly.entity_id
_entity_poly.type
_entity_poly.pdbx_seq_one_letter_code
_entity_poly.pdbx_strand_id
1 'polypeptide(L)'
;MQTSMKTKSLIFILAILSSGLSQGMTWEEWAESRHPPSDKGPLPDGCSPVKYRGGFHPIVEYVRGRGNHCVVHDFVQRKLRDFINGRVRGSPTDEAGQGSVISFSEDSHSNIDLRKHLISGKPFENTRGIGMNSKSLTHLAVHNGKIETPGPLGIGIDMAPYIEGRQRLQELTEDRPAIKEVGYSRTFAGIWDYTPPTFYTAENLQIKAGGRAIIMAGSDNVVRNNTIEVDGRTAVYLYGPRSLVEGNTFIVHMDPRDKAPLPAILKLRDADGSIIRSNRFIVKRSGLFRKKEEEPQAGINLLESKGVVIEGNVFEEITLPVRKDAASTTTESGNISKGSP
;
A
#
# COMPACT_ATOMS: atom_id res chain seq x y z
N MET A 1 42.05 -1.68 -65.97
CA MET A 1 40.59 -1.79 -65.81
C MET A 1 40.27 -3.19 -65.35
N GLN A 2 39.55 -3.27 -64.23
CA GLN A 2 39.13 -4.47 -63.51
C GLN A 2 38.04 -5.27 -64.25
N THR A 3 37.74 -6.44 -63.65
CA THR A 3 36.63 -7.39 -63.85
C THR A 3 37.04 -8.61 -64.69
N SER A 4 36.82 -9.86 -64.31
CA SER A 4 35.92 -10.45 -63.31
C SER A 4 36.47 -11.83 -62.89
N MET A 5 36.71 -12.04 -61.59
CA MET A 5 36.96 -13.37 -61.02
C MET A 5 35.65 -13.99 -60.58
N LYS A 6 35.37 -15.18 -61.13
CA LYS A 6 34.25 -16.05 -60.79
C LYS A 6 34.36 -16.60 -59.37
N THR A 7 33.28 -16.42 -58.63
CA THR A 7 32.60 -17.45 -57.81
C THR A 7 33.44 -18.19 -56.75
N LYS A 8 33.64 -17.55 -55.59
CA LYS A 8 33.79 -18.23 -54.30
C LYS A 8 33.17 -17.35 -53.21
N SER A 9 31.94 -17.67 -52.79
CA SER A 9 31.37 -17.39 -51.46
C SER A 9 29.88 -17.73 -51.48
N LEU A 10 29.49 -18.77 -50.73
CA LEU A 10 28.26 -18.90 -49.92
C LEU A 10 27.96 -20.38 -49.65
N ILE A 11 28.81 -21.03 -48.86
CA ILE A 11 28.41 -22.21 -48.08
C ILE A 11 29.07 -22.07 -46.72
N PHE A 12 28.50 -21.23 -45.86
CA PHE A 12 28.64 -21.29 -44.41
C PHE A 12 27.50 -20.43 -43.86
N ILE A 13 26.87 -20.88 -42.76
CA ILE A 13 25.59 -20.40 -42.20
C ILE A 13 24.37 -21.14 -42.76
N LEU A 14 24.34 -22.45 -42.56
CA LEU A 14 23.09 -23.19 -42.39
C LEU A 14 23.31 -24.39 -41.44
N ALA A 15 23.89 -24.12 -40.27
CA ALA A 15 24.10 -25.12 -39.22
C ALA A 15 24.11 -24.54 -37.78
N ILE A 16 23.56 -23.34 -37.55
CA ILE A 16 23.40 -22.76 -36.20
C ILE A 16 22.00 -22.15 -36.05
N LEU A 17 20.96 -22.84 -36.50
CA LEU A 17 19.56 -22.41 -36.31
C LEU A 17 18.62 -23.55 -35.90
N SER A 18 19.10 -24.73 -35.54
CA SER A 18 18.23 -25.86 -35.18
C SER A 18 18.60 -26.63 -33.90
N SER A 19 19.60 -26.20 -33.12
CA SER A 19 19.97 -26.85 -31.85
C SER A 19 20.01 -25.88 -30.67
N GLY A 20 18.97 -25.04 -30.59
CA GLY A 20 18.73 -24.14 -29.46
C GLY A 20 17.24 -23.95 -29.24
N LEU A 21 16.42 -24.97 -29.50
CA LEU A 21 15.10 -25.08 -28.89
C LEU A 21 15.34 -25.20 -27.39
N SER A 22 15.36 -24.04 -26.70
CA SER A 22 15.19 -23.98 -25.26
C SER A 22 13.93 -24.79 -24.97
N GLN A 23 14.10 -25.94 -24.31
CA GLN A 23 13.01 -26.64 -23.65
C GLN A 23 12.21 -25.58 -22.90
N GLY A 24 10.89 -25.58 -23.11
CA GLY A 24 10.00 -24.55 -22.57
C GLY A 24 10.08 -24.53 -21.06
N MET A 25 10.91 -23.65 -20.52
CA MET A 25 11.01 -23.35 -19.10
C MET A 25 9.62 -22.91 -18.64
N THR A 26 9.11 -23.51 -17.56
CA THR A 26 7.80 -23.10 -17.02
C THR A 26 7.90 -21.67 -16.48
N TRP A 27 6.75 -20.99 -16.37
CA TRP A 27 6.73 -19.64 -15.79
C TRP A 27 7.30 -19.61 -14.37
N GLU A 28 7.10 -20.67 -13.59
CA GLU A 28 7.65 -20.80 -12.25
C GLU A 28 9.19 -20.89 -12.30
N GLU A 29 9.73 -21.76 -13.16
CA GLU A 29 11.19 -21.93 -13.33
C GLU A 29 11.86 -20.63 -13.80
N TRP A 30 11.22 -19.89 -14.70
CA TRP A 30 11.74 -18.61 -15.17
C TRP A 30 11.67 -17.52 -14.09
N ALA A 31 10.56 -17.46 -13.32
CA ALA A 31 10.40 -16.48 -12.24
C ALA A 31 11.43 -16.74 -11.12
N GLU A 32 11.60 -18.00 -10.70
CA GLU A 32 12.61 -18.40 -9.72
C GLU A 32 14.03 -18.15 -10.24
N SER A 33 14.31 -18.28 -11.54
CA SER A 33 15.63 -17.94 -12.10
C SER A 33 15.95 -16.44 -12.05
N ARG A 34 14.93 -15.57 -12.12
CA ARG A 34 15.07 -14.10 -12.16
C ARG A 34 15.02 -13.48 -10.77
N HIS A 35 14.30 -14.10 -9.85
CA HIS A 35 14.14 -13.70 -8.46
C HIS A 35 14.32 -14.94 -7.58
N PRO A 36 15.55 -15.48 -7.50
CA PRO A 36 15.80 -16.68 -6.72
C PRO A 36 15.36 -16.44 -5.27
N PRO A 37 14.79 -17.46 -4.60
CA PRO A 37 14.51 -17.40 -3.18
C PRO A 37 15.74 -16.84 -2.47
N SER A 38 15.57 -15.73 -1.75
CA SER A 38 16.74 -15.14 -1.11
C SER A 38 17.22 -16.06 0.01
N ASP A 39 18.53 -16.13 0.20
CA ASP A 39 19.25 -16.97 1.18
C ASP A 39 19.02 -16.55 2.64
N LYS A 40 17.79 -16.21 3.01
CA LYS A 40 17.38 -15.73 4.35
C LYS A 40 17.14 -16.85 5.35
N GLY A 41 17.75 -18.00 5.12
CA GLY A 41 17.64 -19.19 5.96
C GLY A 41 16.31 -19.94 5.79
N PRO A 42 16.16 -21.08 6.50
CA PRO A 42 14.98 -21.92 6.42
C PRO A 42 13.71 -21.15 6.80
N LEU A 43 12.59 -21.59 6.26
CA LEU A 43 11.29 -21.05 6.67
C LEU A 43 11.04 -21.34 8.14
N PRO A 44 10.45 -20.39 8.89
CA PRO A 44 9.95 -20.69 10.22
C PRO A 44 8.95 -21.86 10.18
N ASP A 45 8.97 -22.69 11.22
CA ASP A 45 8.05 -23.82 11.35
C ASP A 45 6.59 -23.35 11.26
N GLY A 46 5.78 -24.08 10.49
CA GLY A 46 4.37 -23.76 10.28
C GLY A 46 4.09 -22.58 9.34
N CYS A 47 5.10 -22.04 8.66
CA CYS A 47 4.91 -20.96 7.69
C CYS A 47 4.72 -21.48 6.26
N SER A 48 3.56 -21.19 5.66
CA SER A 48 3.27 -21.53 4.27
C SER A 48 3.98 -20.55 3.33
N PRO A 49 4.81 -21.00 2.38
CA PRO A 49 5.53 -20.08 1.50
C PRO A 49 4.57 -19.41 0.51
N VAL A 50 4.63 -18.08 0.44
CA VAL A 50 4.00 -17.29 -0.63
C VAL A 50 4.97 -17.25 -1.79
N LYS A 51 4.63 -17.96 -2.87
CA LYS A 51 5.43 -18.06 -4.10
C LYS A 51 4.65 -17.50 -5.28
N TYR A 52 5.37 -17.10 -6.32
CA TYR A 52 4.77 -16.74 -7.60
C TYR A 52 4.04 -17.93 -8.23
N ARG A 53 2.76 -17.81 -8.58
CA ARG A 53 1.95 -18.88 -9.20
C ARG A 53 1.83 -18.78 -10.72
N GLY A 54 2.58 -17.88 -11.37
CA GLY A 54 2.76 -17.96 -12.83
C GLY A 54 1.58 -17.50 -13.69
N GLY A 55 0.81 -16.48 -13.28
CA GLY A 55 -0.30 -15.94 -14.08
C GLY A 55 0.15 -15.05 -15.27
N PHE A 56 -0.62 -15.05 -16.36
CA PHE A 56 -0.40 -14.25 -17.59
C PHE A 56 -0.76 -12.74 -17.48
N HIS A 57 -1.33 -12.32 -16.35
CA HIS A 57 -1.86 -10.97 -16.10
C HIS A 57 -1.27 -10.44 -14.78
N PRO A 58 -1.22 -9.09 -14.57
CA PRO A 58 -0.22 -8.47 -13.69
C PRO A 58 -0.17 -9.18 -12.35
N ILE A 59 1.05 -9.48 -11.89
CA ILE A 59 1.38 -10.27 -10.70
C ILE A 59 0.44 -9.93 -9.53
N VAL A 60 -0.67 -10.67 -9.44
CA VAL A 60 -1.56 -10.68 -8.28
C VAL A 60 -1.42 -12.08 -7.72
N GLU A 61 -0.72 -12.20 -6.61
CA GLU A 61 -0.69 -13.44 -5.86
C GLU A 61 -1.85 -13.53 -4.90
N TYR A 62 -2.64 -14.58 -5.05
CA TYR A 62 -3.75 -14.86 -4.15
C TYR A 62 -3.27 -15.74 -3.01
N VAL A 63 -3.28 -15.18 -1.81
CA VAL A 63 -3.13 -15.96 -0.59
C VAL A 63 -4.52 -16.42 -0.16
N ARG A 64 -4.70 -17.75 -0.13
CA ARG A 64 -5.94 -18.42 0.28
C ARG A 64 -5.69 -19.22 1.55
N GLY A 65 -6.68 -19.25 2.43
CA GLY A 65 -6.65 -20.04 3.66
C GLY A 65 -6.08 -19.30 4.87
N ARG A 66 -6.33 -19.85 6.05
CA ARG A 66 -5.91 -19.31 7.35
C ARG A 66 -4.46 -19.71 7.68
N GLY A 67 -3.84 -18.98 8.60
CA GLY A 67 -2.55 -19.34 9.19
C GLY A 67 -1.41 -18.38 8.85
N ASN A 68 -0.19 -18.86 9.07
CA ASN A 68 1.03 -18.10 8.86
C ASN A 68 1.57 -18.30 7.44
N HIS A 69 1.88 -17.19 6.78
CA HIS A 69 2.39 -17.13 5.43
C HIS A 69 3.73 -16.40 5.42
N CYS A 70 4.68 -16.86 4.60
CA CYS A 70 6.02 -16.28 4.55
C CYS A 70 6.40 -15.97 3.10
N VAL A 71 6.77 -14.73 2.85
CA VAL A 71 7.37 -14.34 1.58
C VAL A 71 8.78 -14.91 1.48
N VAL A 72 9.10 -15.52 0.35
CA VAL A 72 10.40 -16.21 0.13
C VAL A 72 11.28 -15.54 -0.93
N HIS A 73 10.71 -14.61 -1.68
CA HIS A 73 11.39 -13.81 -2.70
C HIS A 73 10.73 -12.43 -2.79
N ASP A 74 11.41 -11.47 -3.41
CA ASP A 74 10.79 -10.17 -3.68
C ASP A 74 9.67 -10.33 -4.71
N PHE A 75 8.57 -9.60 -4.53
CA PHE A 75 7.47 -9.51 -5.49
C PHE A 75 7.54 -8.15 -6.18
N VAL A 76 7.78 -8.13 -7.49
CA VAL A 76 7.87 -6.88 -8.26
C VAL A 76 6.94 -6.96 -9.46
N GLN A 77 5.83 -6.23 -9.41
CA GLN A 77 4.85 -6.15 -10.50
C GLN A 77 5.54 -5.66 -11.79
N ARG A 78 5.29 -6.31 -12.94
CA ARG A 78 5.92 -5.97 -14.24
C ARG A 78 4.92 -5.39 -15.24
N LYS A 79 5.39 -4.62 -16.23
CA LYS A 79 4.53 -4.08 -17.29
C LYS A 79 4.17 -5.21 -18.26
N LEU A 80 2.89 -5.31 -18.65
CA LEU A 80 2.43 -6.32 -19.63
C LEU A 80 3.16 -6.23 -20.98
N ARG A 81 3.65 -5.04 -21.37
CA ARG A 81 4.46 -4.84 -22.59
C ARG A 81 5.82 -5.54 -22.57
N ASP A 82 6.36 -5.88 -21.40
CA ASP A 82 7.65 -6.58 -21.29
C ASP A 82 7.51 -8.09 -21.64
N PHE A 83 6.27 -8.59 -21.80
CA PHE A 83 5.98 -10.01 -22.04
C PHE A 83 5.54 -10.35 -23.47
N ILE A 84 5.16 -9.37 -24.29
CA ILE A 84 4.58 -9.63 -25.61
C ILE A 84 5.53 -9.12 -26.68
N ASN A 85 6.17 -10.05 -27.40
CA ASN A 85 7.00 -9.84 -28.59
C ASN A 85 6.42 -8.79 -29.56
N GLY A 86 6.76 -7.51 -29.35
CA GLY A 86 6.74 -6.39 -30.31
C GLY A 86 5.49 -6.10 -31.15
N ARG A 87 4.40 -6.87 -31.06
CA ARG A 87 3.31 -6.86 -32.07
C ARG A 87 1.93 -6.48 -31.56
N VAL A 88 1.74 -6.29 -30.26
CA VAL A 88 0.46 -5.77 -29.74
C VAL A 88 0.65 -4.28 -29.40
N ARG A 89 0.32 -3.41 -30.37
CA ARG A 89 0.06 -1.98 -30.12
C ARG A 89 -1.32 -1.84 -29.44
N GLY A 90 -1.40 -2.27 -28.18
CA GLY A 90 -2.46 -1.85 -27.28
C GLY A 90 -1.97 -0.65 -26.45
N SER A 91 -2.81 0.36 -26.26
CA SER A 91 -2.62 1.31 -25.15
C SER A 91 -2.41 0.52 -23.86
N PRO A 92 -1.55 0.96 -22.92
CA PRO A 92 -1.61 0.43 -21.56
C PRO A 92 -3.03 0.71 -21.07
N THR A 93 -3.91 -0.28 -21.11
CA THR A 93 -5.18 -0.17 -20.40
C THR A 93 -4.82 -0.13 -18.92
N ASP A 94 -5.41 0.81 -18.19
CA ASP A 94 -5.13 1.05 -16.77
C ASP A 94 -5.31 -0.23 -15.93
N GLU A 95 -6.00 -1.23 -16.45
CA GLU A 95 -6.21 -2.56 -15.88
C GLU A 95 -4.91 -3.35 -15.62
N ALA A 96 -3.86 -3.16 -16.43
CA ALA A 96 -2.62 -3.96 -16.32
C ALA A 96 -1.73 -3.58 -15.12
N GLY A 97 -2.18 -2.65 -14.27
CA GLY A 97 -1.45 -2.18 -13.09
C GLY A 97 -2.31 -1.94 -11.85
N GLN A 98 -3.63 -2.09 -11.97
CA GLN A 98 -4.57 -1.87 -10.88
C GLN A 98 -4.70 -3.14 -10.02
N GLY A 99 -4.83 -2.96 -8.70
CA GLY A 99 -5.01 -4.08 -7.77
C GLY A 99 -3.78 -4.34 -6.90
N SER A 100 -3.86 -5.40 -6.10
CA SER A 100 -2.84 -5.74 -5.10
C SER A 100 -1.79 -6.68 -5.65
N VAL A 101 -0.49 -6.43 -5.37
CA VAL A 101 0.59 -7.37 -5.69
C VAL A 101 0.39 -8.69 -4.93
N ILE A 102 0.03 -8.61 -3.66
CA ILE A 102 -0.47 -9.74 -2.86
C ILE A 102 -1.90 -9.44 -2.44
N SER A 103 -2.81 -10.35 -2.75
CA SER A 103 -4.22 -10.23 -2.45
C SER A 103 -4.69 -11.35 -1.54
N PHE A 104 -5.30 -10.99 -0.41
CA PHE A 104 -5.94 -11.95 0.47
C PHE A 104 -7.41 -12.13 0.09
N SER A 105 -7.83 -13.37 -0.15
CA SER A 105 -9.19 -13.75 -0.50
C SER A 105 -9.76 -14.73 0.52
N GLU A 106 -11.05 -14.59 0.85
CA GLU A 106 -11.88 -15.47 1.72
C GLU A 106 -11.39 -15.63 3.16
N ASP A 107 -12.28 -15.48 4.18
CA ASP A 107 -12.19 -15.88 5.61
C ASP A 107 -10.80 -16.16 6.23
N SER A 108 -9.82 -15.33 5.87
CA SER A 108 -8.41 -15.54 6.14
C SER A 108 -8.12 -14.83 7.44
N HIS A 109 -8.16 -15.59 8.54
CA HIS A 109 -7.36 -15.26 9.71
C HIS A 109 -5.92 -15.54 9.32
N SER A 110 -5.23 -14.52 8.85
CA SER A 110 -3.92 -14.69 8.23
C SER A 110 -2.88 -13.78 8.86
N ASN A 111 -1.67 -14.31 8.92
CA ASN A 111 -0.49 -13.55 9.24
C ASN A 111 0.52 -13.71 8.10
N ILE A 112 1.09 -12.62 7.61
CA ILE A 112 2.13 -12.66 6.58
C ILE A 112 3.41 -11.98 7.07
N ASP A 113 4.46 -12.78 7.18
CA ASP A 113 5.83 -12.31 7.38
C ASP A 113 6.48 -12.06 6.03
N LEU A 114 6.84 -10.81 5.77
CA LEU A 114 7.54 -10.43 4.55
C LEU A 114 9.03 -10.80 4.61
N ARG A 115 9.57 -11.20 5.76
CA ARG A 115 10.97 -11.65 5.97
C ARG A 115 11.99 -10.72 5.33
N LYS A 116 11.81 -9.41 5.50
CA LYS A 116 12.63 -8.32 4.92
C LYS A 116 12.61 -8.28 3.39
N HIS A 117 11.68 -8.96 2.72
CA HIS A 117 11.50 -8.89 1.27
C HIS A 117 10.77 -7.63 0.86
N LEU A 118 10.90 -7.31 -0.41
CA LEU A 118 10.23 -6.21 -1.07
C LEU A 118 8.96 -6.69 -1.77
N ILE A 119 7.84 -6.03 -1.48
CA ILE A 119 6.62 -6.07 -2.29
C ILE A 119 6.53 -4.73 -3.04
N SER A 120 6.75 -4.75 -4.35
CA SER A 120 6.81 -3.56 -5.19
C SER A 120 5.75 -3.58 -6.28
N GLY A 121 4.89 -2.56 -6.26
CA GLY A 121 3.95 -2.24 -7.31
C GLY A 121 4.55 -1.30 -8.36
N LYS A 122 3.88 -1.15 -9.51
CA LYS A 122 4.25 -0.16 -10.54
C LYS A 122 3.53 1.18 -10.33
N PRO A 123 4.05 2.30 -10.91
CA PRO A 123 3.51 3.65 -10.75
C PRO A 123 2.22 3.91 -11.51
N PHE A 124 1.22 3.06 -11.29
CA PHE A 124 -0.14 3.27 -11.75
C PHE A 124 -0.97 3.89 -10.64
N GLU A 125 -2.11 4.49 -11.00
CA GLU A 125 -2.91 5.24 -10.04
C GLU A 125 -3.37 4.34 -8.88
N ASN A 126 -4.01 3.19 -9.11
CA ASN A 126 -4.55 2.35 -8.02
C ASN A 126 -3.75 1.05 -7.72
N THR A 127 -2.43 1.11 -7.75
CA THR A 127 -1.60 -0.04 -7.35
C THR A 127 -1.60 -0.22 -5.84
N ARG A 128 -1.84 -1.44 -5.35
CA ARG A 128 -1.73 -1.82 -3.95
C ARG A 128 -0.57 -2.77 -3.74
N GLY A 129 0.18 -2.65 -2.64
CA GLY A 129 1.20 -3.63 -2.29
C GLY A 129 0.52 -4.89 -1.79
N ILE A 130 -0.18 -4.76 -0.67
CA ILE A 130 -1.00 -5.82 -0.08
C ILE A 130 -2.42 -5.30 0.03
N GLY A 131 -3.41 -6.12 -0.33
CA GLY A 131 -4.79 -5.75 -0.09
C GLY A 131 -5.74 -6.92 -0.03
N MET A 132 -7.00 -6.60 0.17
CA MET A 132 -8.07 -7.59 0.32
C MET A 132 -8.99 -7.61 -0.89
N ASN A 133 -9.37 -8.81 -1.33
CA ASN A 133 -10.40 -9.02 -2.34
C ASN A 133 -11.72 -9.55 -1.73
N SER A 134 -11.79 -9.71 -0.41
CA SER A 134 -12.95 -10.27 0.31
C SER A 134 -13.64 -9.23 1.19
N LYS A 135 -14.95 -9.40 1.37
CA LYS A 135 -15.81 -8.56 2.23
C LYS A 135 -15.75 -8.95 3.72
N SER A 136 -15.05 -10.03 4.08
CA SER A 136 -15.22 -10.67 5.39
C SER A 136 -13.91 -11.12 6.06
N LEU A 137 -12.80 -10.38 5.90
CA LEU A 137 -11.65 -10.64 6.76
C LEU A 137 -11.89 -10.01 8.13
N THR A 138 -11.53 -10.75 9.17
CA THR A 138 -11.62 -10.29 10.57
C THR A 138 -10.27 -10.23 11.24
N HIS A 139 -9.19 -10.72 10.58
CA HIS A 139 -7.82 -10.73 11.10
C HIS A 139 -6.82 -10.84 9.94
N LEU A 140 -6.02 -9.81 9.71
CA LEU A 140 -4.89 -9.84 8.79
C LEU A 140 -3.72 -9.09 9.43
N ALA A 141 -2.62 -9.80 9.66
CA ALA A 141 -1.37 -9.21 10.13
C ALA A 141 -0.33 -9.23 9.01
N VAL A 142 0.33 -8.10 8.79
CA VAL A 142 1.44 -7.93 7.83
C VAL A 142 2.64 -7.40 8.59
N HIS A 143 3.77 -8.09 8.52
CA HIS A 143 4.95 -7.67 9.26
C HIS A 143 6.29 -7.91 8.58
N ASN A 144 7.31 -7.22 9.09
CA ASN A 144 8.74 -7.45 8.81
C ASN A 144 9.14 -7.35 7.33
N GLY A 145 9.02 -6.20 6.68
CA GLY A 145 9.40 -6.08 5.27
C GLY A 145 9.36 -4.69 4.67
N LYS A 146 9.47 -4.65 3.34
CA LYS A 146 9.41 -3.42 2.55
C LYS A 146 8.24 -3.49 1.58
N ILE A 147 7.49 -2.40 1.49
CA ILE A 147 6.42 -2.24 0.51
C ILE A 147 6.64 -0.95 -0.26
N GLU A 148 6.69 -1.02 -1.59
CA GLU A 148 6.88 0.14 -2.46
C GLU A 148 5.77 0.18 -3.52
N THR A 149 4.84 1.12 -3.38
CA THR A 149 3.79 1.40 -4.37
C THR A 149 3.95 2.82 -4.88
N PRO A 150 4.93 3.06 -5.78
CA PRO A 150 5.05 4.34 -6.45
C PRO A 150 3.76 4.60 -7.24
N GLY A 151 3.43 5.85 -7.55
CA GLY A 151 2.21 6.24 -8.27
C GLY A 151 1.32 7.18 -7.46
N PRO A 152 0.70 8.22 -8.07
CA PRO A 152 0.00 9.27 -7.32
C PRO A 152 -1.10 8.80 -6.36
N LEU A 153 -1.76 7.67 -6.62
CA LEU A 153 -2.75 7.07 -5.72
C LEU A 153 -2.31 5.68 -5.21
N GLY A 154 -1.02 5.34 -5.34
CA GLY A 154 -0.48 4.06 -4.89
C GLY A 154 -0.68 3.86 -3.39
N ILE A 155 -1.06 2.63 -3.00
CA ILE A 155 -1.38 2.26 -1.63
C ILE A 155 -0.47 1.13 -1.14
N GLY A 156 0.22 1.30 -0.02
CA GLY A 156 1.06 0.23 0.54
C GLY A 156 0.22 -0.99 0.98
N ILE A 157 -0.69 -0.77 1.93
CA ILE A 157 -1.57 -1.78 2.51
C ILE A 157 -3.01 -1.27 2.50
N ASP A 158 -3.92 -2.10 1.99
CA ASP A 158 -5.35 -1.79 1.92
C ASP A 158 -6.19 -2.91 2.55
N MET A 159 -6.57 -2.72 3.81
CA MET A 159 -7.45 -3.60 4.57
C MET A 159 -8.83 -2.99 4.83
N ALA A 160 -9.23 -2.01 4.02
CA ALA A 160 -10.61 -1.53 4.02
C ALA A 160 -11.47 -2.42 3.10
N PRO A 161 -12.70 -2.78 3.51
CA PRO A 161 -13.59 -3.60 2.69
C PRO A 161 -13.84 -2.94 1.32
N TYR A 162 -14.14 -3.76 0.32
CA TYR A 162 -14.40 -3.24 -1.02
C TYR A 162 -15.67 -2.39 -1.05
N ILE A 163 -15.47 -1.13 -1.41
CA ILE A 163 -16.49 -0.11 -1.63
C ILE A 163 -16.41 0.25 -3.11
N GLU A 164 -17.55 0.41 -3.79
CA GLU A 164 -17.56 0.75 -5.21
C GLU A 164 -16.71 2.01 -5.50
N GLY A 165 -15.93 1.96 -6.58
CA GLY A 165 -14.79 2.85 -6.81
C GLY A 165 -15.09 4.36 -6.77
N ARG A 166 -16.29 4.81 -7.20
CA ARG A 166 -16.66 6.23 -7.13
C ARG A 166 -16.92 6.69 -5.69
N GLN A 167 -17.60 5.88 -4.89
CA GLN A 167 -17.85 6.16 -3.48
C GLN A 167 -16.56 6.10 -2.67
N ARG A 168 -15.71 5.10 -2.95
CA ARG A 168 -14.39 4.97 -2.35
C ARG A 168 -13.48 6.17 -2.64
N LEU A 169 -13.42 6.61 -3.90
CA LEU A 169 -12.62 7.77 -4.27
C LEU A 169 -13.13 9.03 -3.56
N GLN A 170 -14.44 9.21 -3.51
CA GLN A 170 -15.08 10.31 -2.80
C GLN A 170 -14.76 10.27 -1.30
N GLU A 171 -14.81 9.13 -0.62
CA GLU A 171 -14.48 9.04 0.82
C GLU A 171 -12.99 9.18 1.14
N LEU A 172 -12.13 8.74 0.21
CA LEU A 172 -10.69 8.98 0.27
C LEU A 172 -10.33 10.43 -0.05
N THR A 173 -11.24 11.23 -0.61
CA THR A 173 -10.94 12.60 -1.06
C THR A 173 -11.81 13.68 -0.41
N GLU A 174 -12.96 13.33 0.18
CA GLU A 174 -13.90 14.27 0.79
C GLU A 174 -13.78 14.25 2.30
N ASP A 175 -13.25 15.35 2.83
CA ASP A 175 -13.23 15.68 4.24
C ASP A 175 -14.58 16.26 4.68
N ARG A 176 -15.65 15.49 4.47
CA ARG A 176 -16.98 15.85 4.96
C ARG A 176 -17.24 15.18 6.32
N PRO A 177 -17.87 15.89 7.28
CA PRO A 177 -18.62 15.23 8.35
C PRO A 177 -19.56 14.20 7.70
N ALA A 178 -19.91 13.09 8.35
CA ALA A 178 -21.01 12.27 7.82
C ALA A 178 -22.28 13.09 7.97
N ILE A 179 -22.60 13.87 6.94
CA ILE A 179 -23.96 14.33 6.78
C ILE A 179 -24.72 13.03 6.56
N LYS A 180 -25.50 12.62 7.57
CA LYS A 180 -26.60 11.65 7.44
C LYS A 180 -27.65 12.26 6.51
N GLU A 181 -27.28 12.56 5.28
CA GLU A 181 -28.22 12.99 4.27
C GLU A 181 -28.98 11.74 3.85
N VAL A 182 -30.25 11.76 4.24
CA VAL A 182 -31.31 10.81 3.95
C VAL A 182 -31.38 10.62 2.43
N GLY A 183 -30.59 9.70 1.90
CA GLY A 183 -30.46 9.51 0.46
C GLY A 183 -29.29 8.63 0.03
N TYR A 184 -28.21 8.59 0.81
CA TYR A 184 -27.15 7.59 0.58
C TYR A 184 -27.65 6.20 0.93
N SER A 185 -27.41 5.23 0.04
CA SER A 185 -28.05 3.93 0.08
C SER A 185 -27.90 3.28 1.47
N ARG A 186 -29.03 2.79 2.00
CA ARG A 186 -29.12 2.07 3.28
C ARG A 186 -28.12 0.90 3.42
N THR A 187 -27.51 0.45 2.32
CA THR A 187 -26.47 -0.60 2.33
C THR A 187 -25.15 -0.14 2.94
N PHE A 188 -24.87 1.16 3.00
CA PHE A 188 -23.58 1.67 3.50
C PHE A 188 -23.60 2.09 4.96
N ALA A 189 -24.69 2.74 5.41
CA ALA A 189 -24.92 2.98 6.84
C ALA A 189 -24.86 1.67 7.66
N GLY A 190 -25.31 0.55 7.09
CA GLY A 190 -25.19 -0.77 7.73
C GLY A 190 -23.77 -1.36 7.80
N ILE A 191 -22.82 -0.92 6.96
CA ILE A 191 -21.39 -1.31 7.06
C ILE A 191 -20.69 -0.49 8.15
N TRP A 192 -21.14 0.74 8.42
CA TRP A 192 -20.59 1.63 9.45
C TRP A 192 -21.25 1.46 10.82
N ASP A 193 -22.55 1.12 10.86
CA ASP A 193 -23.29 0.76 12.08
C ASP A 193 -22.82 -0.61 12.63
N TYR A 194 -22.07 -1.38 11.84
CA TYR A 194 -21.43 -2.62 12.23
C TYR A 194 -19.91 -2.47 12.09
N THR A 195 -19.22 -2.14 13.18
CA THR A 195 -17.75 -2.19 13.24
C THR A 195 -17.34 -3.57 13.76
N PRO A 196 -17.25 -4.62 12.91
CA PRO A 196 -16.81 -5.92 13.38
C PRO A 196 -15.41 -5.79 13.99
N PRO A 197 -15.07 -6.60 14.99
CA PRO A 197 -13.69 -6.80 15.40
C PRO A 197 -12.88 -7.31 14.20
N THR A 198 -11.90 -6.53 13.73
CA THR A 198 -11.09 -6.84 12.54
C THR A 198 -9.61 -7.06 12.83
N PHE A 199 -9.11 -6.64 13.99
CA PHE A 199 -7.77 -6.95 14.48
C PHE A 199 -6.66 -6.91 13.41
N TYR A 200 -6.73 -5.92 12.51
CA TYR A 200 -5.76 -5.78 11.43
C TYR A 200 -4.46 -5.24 11.97
N THR A 201 -3.33 -5.80 11.54
CA THR A 201 -2.02 -5.38 12.03
C THR A 201 -1.08 -5.08 10.87
N ALA A 202 -0.42 -3.93 10.93
CA ALA A 202 0.72 -3.58 10.10
C ALA A 202 1.88 -3.18 11.01
N GLU A 203 2.95 -3.99 11.04
CA GLU A 203 4.04 -3.75 11.98
C GLU A 203 5.46 -4.06 11.47
N ASN A 204 6.43 -3.30 11.95
CA ASN A 204 7.85 -3.45 11.59
C ASN A 204 8.08 -3.38 10.06
N LEU A 205 7.35 -2.51 9.37
CA LEU A 205 7.44 -2.32 7.92
C LEU A 205 8.17 -1.04 7.54
N GLN A 206 8.77 -1.05 6.35
CA GLN A 206 9.17 0.16 5.63
C GLN A 206 8.25 0.31 4.42
N ILE A 207 7.38 1.32 4.44
CA ILE A 207 6.38 1.53 3.39
C ILE A 207 6.69 2.83 2.66
N LYS A 208 6.84 2.75 1.34
CA LYS A 208 6.89 3.91 0.44
C LYS A 208 5.69 3.89 -0.49
N ALA A 209 4.90 4.94 -0.51
CA ALA A 209 3.72 5.01 -1.37
C ALA A 209 3.53 6.40 -1.96
N GLY A 210 3.13 6.50 -3.23
CA GLY A 210 2.85 7.83 -3.79
C GLY A 210 1.54 8.43 -3.28
N GLY A 211 0.55 7.61 -2.90
CA GLY A 211 -0.71 8.08 -2.32
C GLY A 211 -0.76 7.92 -0.80
N ARG A 212 -1.10 6.71 -0.34
CA ARG A 212 -1.29 6.37 1.07
C ARG A 212 -0.46 5.15 1.44
N ALA A 213 0.07 5.08 2.65
CA ALA A 213 0.77 3.88 3.09
C ALA A 213 -0.20 2.81 3.58
N ILE A 214 -1.19 3.18 4.41
CA ILE A 214 -2.08 2.21 5.07
C ILE A 214 -3.51 2.75 5.08
N ILE A 215 -4.45 1.88 4.73
CA ILE A 215 -5.89 2.10 4.91
C ILE A 215 -6.45 0.88 5.64
N MET A 216 -7.16 1.08 6.75
CA MET A 216 -7.81 0.00 7.51
C MET A 216 -9.19 0.47 7.99
N ALA A 217 -10.16 -0.43 7.95
CA ALA A 217 -11.50 -0.18 8.49
C ALA A 217 -11.96 -1.34 9.36
N GLY A 218 -12.55 -1.02 10.51
CA GLY A 218 -12.98 -1.96 11.53
C GLY A 218 -12.39 -1.61 12.90
N SER A 219 -12.53 -2.48 13.89
CA SER A 219 -12.07 -2.20 15.25
C SER A 219 -10.83 -2.99 15.67
N ASP A 220 -10.12 -2.45 16.66
CA ASP A 220 -8.95 -3.07 17.30
C ASP A 220 -7.75 -3.25 16.34
N ASN A 221 -7.59 -2.32 15.39
CA ASN A 221 -6.51 -2.33 14.41
C ASN A 221 -5.19 -1.77 14.99
N VAL A 222 -4.05 -2.25 14.51
CA VAL A 222 -2.71 -1.91 14.98
C VAL A 222 -1.83 -1.45 13.83
N VAL A 223 -1.28 -0.25 13.95
CA VAL A 223 -0.20 0.26 13.10
C VAL A 223 0.98 0.56 14.01
N ARG A 224 2.03 -0.26 13.96
CA ARG A 224 3.10 -0.19 14.97
C ARG A 224 4.51 -0.31 14.40
N ASN A 225 5.44 0.52 14.90
CA ASN A 225 6.88 0.42 14.59
C ASN A 225 7.19 0.44 13.08
N ASN A 226 6.40 1.16 12.29
CA ASN A 226 6.61 1.30 10.86
C ASN A 226 7.41 2.57 10.53
N THR A 227 8.19 2.52 9.46
CA THR A 227 8.64 3.72 8.74
C THR A 227 7.77 3.90 7.52
N ILE A 228 7.02 5.01 7.48
CA ILE A 228 6.02 5.31 6.47
C ILE A 228 6.44 6.58 5.74
N GLU A 229 6.73 6.46 4.45
CA GLU A 229 7.12 7.57 3.59
C GLU A 229 6.10 7.71 2.45
N VAL A 230 5.45 8.86 2.32
CA VAL A 230 4.45 9.07 1.27
C VAL A 230 4.61 10.40 0.54
N ASP A 231 4.24 10.40 -0.74
CA ASP A 231 4.12 11.64 -1.52
C ASP A 231 2.77 12.33 -1.26
N GLY A 232 1.70 11.58 -1.05
CA GLY A 232 0.37 12.10 -0.74
C GLY A 232 0.27 12.82 0.61
N ARG A 233 -0.85 13.49 0.86
CA ARG A 233 -1.04 14.32 2.07
C ARG A 233 -1.52 13.54 3.30
N THR A 234 -2.09 12.35 3.11
CA THR A 234 -2.51 11.45 4.19
C THR A 234 -1.77 10.13 4.08
N ALA A 235 -0.87 9.88 5.04
CA ALA A 235 -0.09 8.66 5.08
C ALA A 235 -0.92 7.45 5.52
N VAL A 236 -1.76 7.64 6.54
CA VAL A 236 -2.59 6.58 7.12
C VAL A 236 -4.00 7.06 7.35
N TYR A 237 -4.97 6.22 6.97
CA TYR A 237 -6.38 6.45 7.26
C TYR A 237 -6.97 5.23 7.96
N LEU A 238 -7.41 5.41 9.21
CA LEU A 238 -8.08 4.40 10.00
C LEU A 238 -9.54 4.78 10.23
N TYR A 239 -10.42 3.78 10.12
CA TYR A 239 -11.82 3.91 10.44
C TYR A 239 -12.21 2.87 11.49
N GLY A 240 -12.83 3.31 12.58
CA GLY A 240 -13.35 2.45 13.62
C GLY A 240 -12.53 2.46 14.92
N PRO A 241 -13.13 1.95 16.00
CA PRO A 241 -12.70 2.23 17.36
C PRO A 241 -11.53 1.36 17.84
N ARG A 242 -10.94 1.78 18.97
CA ARG A 242 -9.89 1.04 19.72
C ARG A 242 -8.65 0.70 18.90
N SER A 243 -8.32 1.52 17.92
CA SER A 243 -7.08 1.33 17.14
C SER A 243 -5.86 1.78 17.94
N LEU A 244 -4.72 1.12 17.72
CA LEU A 244 -3.41 1.49 18.25
C LEU A 244 -2.50 1.98 17.12
N VAL A 245 -2.03 3.21 17.23
CA VAL A 245 -0.98 3.76 16.35
C VAL A 245 0.24 4.10 17.21
N GLU A 246 1.27 3.27 17.15
CA GLU A 246 2.39 3.33 18.10
C GLU A 246 3.77 3.26 17.44
N GLY A 247 4.70 4.12 17.87
CA GLY A 247 6.12 3.95 17.53
C GLY A 247 6.45 4.12 16.05
N ASN A 248 5.54 4.66 15.25
CA ASN A 248 5.75 4.84 13.82
C ASN A 248 6.51 6.13 13.52
N THR A 249 7.28 6.13 12.43
CA THR A 249 7.84 7.34 11.84
C THR A 249 7.11 7.63 10.53
N PHE A 250 6.39 8.74 10.46
CA PHE A 250 5.71 9.24 9.27
C PHE A 250 6.56 10.32 8.60
N ILE A 251 6.77 10.20 7.30
CA ILE A 251 7.50 11.15 6.46
C ILE A 251 6.61 11.49 5.27
N VAL A 252 6.12 12.72 5.20
CA VAL A 252 5.25 13.16 4.10
C VAL A 252 5.95 14.22 3.25
N HIS A 253 5.91 14.06 1.93
CA HIS A 253 6.51 15.00 0.96
C HIS A 253 5.51 16.00 0.38
N MET A 254 4.22 15.72 0.52
CA MET A 254 3.08 16.49 0.04
C MET A 254 3.13 16.86 -1.44
N ASP A 255 2.49 16.06 -2.28
CA ASP A 255 2.28 16.40 -3.67
C ASP A 255 1.35 17.64 -3.77
N PRO A 256 1.80 18.74 -4.40
CA PRO A 256 0.99 19.96 -4.53
C PRO A 256 -0.22 19.75 -5.45
N ARG A 257 -0.24 18.66 -6.24
CA ARG A 257 -1.37 18.27 -7.08
C ARG A 257 -2.48 17.60 -6.28
N ASP A 258 -2.19 17.08 -5.09
CA ASP A 258 -3.20 16.55 -4.19
C ASP A 258 -4.04 17.73 -3.65
N LYS A 259 -5.33 17.76 -3.96
CA LYS A 259 -6.24 18.85 -3.55
C LYS A 259 -7.19 18.42 -2.43
N ALA A 260 -6.84 17.36 -1.68
CA ALA A 260 -7.66 16.93 -0.55
C ALA A 260 -7.94 18.10 0.41
N PRO A 261 -9.22 18.36 0.75
CA PRO A 261 -9.57 19.31 1.79
C PRO A 261 -9.03 18.81 3.13
N LEU A 262 -8.66 19.71 4.03
CA LEU A 262 -8.24 19.38 5.39
C LEU A 262 -7.15 18.26 5.44
N PRO A 263 -5.99 18.42 4.79
CA PRO A 263 -4.97 17.37 4.80
C PRO A 263 -4.41 17.13 6.21
N ALA A 264 -4.24 15.86 6.56
CA ALA A 264 -3.53 15.43 7.76
C ALA A 264 -2.78 14.12 7.52
N ILE A 265 -1.63 13.97 8.19
CA ILE A 265 -0.74 12.82 8.01
C ILE A 265 -1.41 11.53 8.48
N LEU A 266 -1.99 11.55 9.69
CA LEU A 266 -2.80 10.48 10.24
C LEU A 266 -4.25 10.95 10.34
N LYS A 267 -5.16 10.25 9.66
CA LYS A 267 -6.59 10.52 9.71
C LYS A 267 -7.32 9.37 10.39
N LEU A 268 -8.21 9.72 11.29
CA LEU A 268 -9.01 8.80 12.08
C LEU A 268 -10.47 9.21 12.04
N ARG A 269 -11.35 8.24 11.86
CA ARG A 269 -12.79 8.40 11.86
C ARG A 269 -13.43 7.34 12.75
N ASP A 270 -14.42 7.73 13.57
CA ASP A 270 -15.11 6.83 14.51
C ASP A 270 -14.12 6.06 15.41
N ALA A 271 -13.02 6.73 15.78
CA ALA A 271 -11.87 6.11 16.42
C ALA A 271 -11.99 6.03 17.94
N ASP A 272 -13.19 5.78 18.45
CA ASP A 272 -13.50 5.82 19.87
C ASP A 272 -12.53 4.95 20.69
N GLY A 273 -11.94 5.53 21.74
CA GLY A 273 -10.99 4.83 22.62
C GLY A 273 -9.65 4.43 21.98
N SER A 274 -9.32 4.96 20.80
CA SER A 274 -8.04 4.69 20.15
C SER A 274 -6.86 5.36 20.86
N ILE A 275 -5.67 4.77 20.72
CA ILE A 275 -4.44 5.25 21.33
C ILE A 275 -3.43 5.57 20.23
N ILE A 276 -2.89 6.79 20.26
CA ILE A 276 -1.90 7.28 19.30
C ILE A 276 -0.70 7.76 20.10
N ARG A 277 0.38 6.97 20.10
CA ARG A 277 1.50 7.26 21.00
C ARG A 277 2.88 7.02 20.45
N SER A 278 3.83 7.81 20.94
CA SER A 278 5.26 7.63 20.63
C SER A 278 5.57 7.62 19.13
N ASN A 279 4.73 8.26 18.31
CA ASN A 279 4.97 8.40 16.89
C ASN A 279 5.78 9.66 16.60
N ARG A 280 6.49 9.65 15.49
CA ARG A 280 7.21 10.82 14.95
C ARG A 280 6.62 11.20 13.61
N PHE A 281 6.16 12.43 13.48
CA PHE A 281 5.56 12.98 12.26
C PHE A 281 6.51 14.01 11.66
N ILE A 282 6.89 13.83 10.39
CA ILE A 282 7.87 14.65 9.70
C ILE A 282 7.28 15.11 8.37
N VAL A 283 7.26 16.43 8.17
CA VAL A 283 6.92 17.03 6.87
C VAL A 283 8.21 17.42 6.16
N LYS A 284 8.47 16.80 5.01
CA LYS A 284 9.58 17.18 4.14
C LYS A 284 9.06 18.07 3.02
N ARG A 285 9.52 19.32 2.99
CA ARG A 285 9.21 20.25 1.89
C ARG A 285 9.95 19.79 0.63
N SER A 286 9.22 19.41 -0.41
CA SER A 286 9.80 19.17 -1.74
C SER A 286 9.82 20.50 -2.55
N GLY A 287 10.98 21.16 -2.64
CA GLY A 287 11.24 22.30 -3.53
C GLY A 287 11.56 23.64 -2.84
N LEU A 288 12.33 24.50 -3.54
CA LEU A 288 12.93 25.74 -3.01
C LEU A 288 11.94 26.92 -2.77
N PHE A 289 10.68 26.83 -3.23
CA PHE A 289 9.76 27.98 -3.33
C PHE A 289 8.30 27.64 -3.01
N ARG A 290 8.01 26.96 -1.89
CA ARG A 290 6.61 26.70 -1.49
C ARG A 290 6.09 27.71 -0.47
N LYS A 291 4.82 28.08 -0.65
CA LYS A 291 4.07 28.96 0.26
C LYS A 291 3.58 28.16 1.47
N LYS A 292 3.58 28.78 2.65
CA LYS A 292 3.10 28.21 3.94
C LYS A 292 1.64 27.71 3.87
N GLU A 293 0.85 28.23 2.94
CA GLU A 293 -0.55 27.89 2.71
C GLU A 293 -0.77 26.50 2.07
N GLU A 294 0.29 25.87 1.55
CA GLU A 294 0.27 24.54 0.92
C GLU A 294 0.70 23.41 1.88
N GLU A 295 0.87 23.72 3.17
CA GLU A 295 1.35 22.81 4.23
C GLU A 295 0.26 21.83 4.73
N PRO A 296 0.64 20.70 5.35
CA PRO A 296 -0.33 19.76 5.88
C PRO A 296 -0.92 20.43 7.11
N GLN A 297 -2.23 20.64 7.04
CA GLN A 297 -2.93 21.44 8.03
C GLN A 297 -3.04 20.76 9.39
N ALA A 298 -2.70 19.47 9.51
CA ALA A 298 -2.54 18.82 10.80
C ALA A 298 -1.61 17.59 10.77
N GLY A 299 -1.05 17.22 11.92
CA GLY A 299 -0.40 15.93 12.11
C GLY A 299 -1.43 14.81 12.20
N ILE A 300 -2.40 14.98 13.09
CA ILE A 300 -3.51 14.06 13.35
C ILE A 300 -4.83 14.78 13.09
N ASN A 301 -5.77 14.13 12.40
CA ASN A 301 -7.14 14.62 12.23
C ASN A 301 -8.16 13.60 12.76
N LEU A 302 -9.04 14.06 13.64
CA LEU A 302 -10.10 13.27 14.26
C LEU A 302 -11.47 13.72 13.75
N LEU A 303 -12.24 12.76 13.26
CA LEU A 303 -13.62 12.92 12.84
C LEU A 303 -14.50 12.01 13.68
N GLU A 304 -15.55 12.55 14.30
CA GLU A 304 -16.55 11.78 15.05
C GLU A 304 -15.94 10.80 16.08
N SER A 305 -14.82 11.15 16.72
CA SER A 305 -14.00 10.22 17.54
C SER A 305 -13.87 10.65 19.00
N LYS A 306 -14.28 9.79 19.95
CA LYS A 306 -14.34 10.10 21.38
C LYS A 306 -13.30 9.36 22.20
N GLY A 307 -12.79 10.03 23.24
CA GLY A 307 -11.88 9.40 24.20
C GLY A 307 -10.58 8.91 23.58
N VAL A 308 -10.09 9.59 22.54
CA VAL A 308 -8.81 9.24 21.90
C VAL A 308 -7.66 9.72 22.77
N VAL A 309 -6.71 8.84 23.06
CA VAL A 309 -5.49 9.18 23.82
C VAL A 309 -4.37 9.49 22.83
N ILE A 310 -3.76 10.66 22.98
CA ILE A 310 -2.64 11.12 22.12
C ILE A 310 -1.46 11.47 23.02
N GLU A 311 -0.44 10.62 23.08
CA GLU A 311 0.65 10.78 24.04
C GLU A 311 2.07 10.58 23.51
N GLY A 312 3.01 11.42 23.95
CA GLY A 312 4.43 11.23 23.66
C GLY A 312 4.80 11.30 22.17
N ASN A 313 3.97 11.90 21.33
CA ASN A 313 4.25 12.03 19.90
C ASN A 313 5.15 13.25 19.62
N VAL A 314 5.97 13.16 18.57
CA VAL A 314 6.84 14.24 18.10
C VAL A 314 6.37 14.72 16.73
N PHE A 315 6.12 16.02 16.59
CA PHE A 315 5.68 16.67 15.36
C PHE A 315 6.78 17.61 14.86
N GLU A 316 7.25 17.41 13.63
CA GLU A 316 8.33 18.19 13.00
C GLU A 316 7.80 18.92 11.77
N GLU A 317 7.87 20.26 11.80
CA GLU A 317 7.37 21.15 10.74
C GLU A 317 5.85 21.00 10.48
N ILE A 318 5.08 20.85 11.57
CA ILE A 318 3.62 20.69 11.54
C ILE A 318 2.97 21.76 12.42
N THR A 319 2.18 22.63 11.80
CA THR A 319 1.56 23.79 12.45
C THR A 319 0.47 23.41 13.46
N LEU A 320 -0.30 22.36 13.19
CA LEU A 320 -1.39 21.90 14.06
C LEU A 320 -1.19 20.42 14.38
N PRO A 321 -0.66 20.06 15.57
CA PRO A 321 -0.43 18.65 15.92
C PRO A 321 -1.68 17.79 15.83
N VAL A 322 -2.81 18.30 16.34
CA VAL A 322 -4.09 17.60 16.39
C VAL A 322 -5.21 18.55 15.96
N ARG A 323 -5.99 18.13 14.96
CA ARG A 323 -7.26 18.73 14.55
C ARG A 323 -8.40 17.81 14.93
N LYS A 324 -9.51 18.37 15.40
CA LYS A 324 -10.71 17.64 15.80
C LYS A 324 -11.97 18.40 15.39
N ASP A 325 -13.00 17.66 14.99
CA ASP A 325 -14.34 18.21 14.82
C ASP A 325 -15.06 18.39 16.17
N ALA A 326 -16.27 18.97 16.15
CA ALA A 326 -17.05 19.24 17.35
C ALA A 326 -17.53 17.96 18.08
N ALA A 327 -17.58 16.82 17.39
CA ALA A 327 -18.01 15.54 17.94
C ALA A 327 -16.87 14.76 18.60
N SER A 328 -15.63 15.21 18.40
CA SER A 328 -14.43 14.48 18.81
C SER A 328 -13.86 14.96 20.15
N THR A 329 -13.37 14.02 20.97
CA THR A 329 -12.74 14.30 22.26
C THR A 329 -11.39 13.59 22.41
N THR A 330 -10.42 14.30 23.01
CA THR A 330 -9.04 13.84 23.16
C THR A 330 -8.54 14.00 24.60
N THR A 331 -7.64 13.11 25.00
CA THR A 331 -6.71 13.32 26.11
C THR A 331 -5.30 13.40 25.55
N GLU A 332 -4.61 14.53 25.74
CA GLU A 332 -3.31 14.79 25.13
C GLU A 332 -2.25 15.01 26.22
N SER A 333 -1.11 14.32 26.12
CA SER A 333 -0.03 14.46 27.11
C SER A 333 1.36 14.21 26.50
N GLY A 334 2.38 14.94 26.95
CA GLY A 334 3.78 14.70 26.54
C GLY A 334 4.09 14.84 25.04
N ASN A 335 3.19 15.41 24.23
CA ASN A 335 3.41 15.65 22.80
C ASN A 335 4.38 16.84 22.61
N ILE A 336 5.29 16.74 21.64
CA ILE A 336 6.32 17.72 21.36
C ILE A 336 6.18 18.24 19.93
N SER A 337 6.12 19.55 19.74
CA SER A 337 6.21 20.18 18.41
C SER A 337 7.56 20.85 18.22
N LYS A 338 8.22 20.57 17.09
CA LYS A 338 9.50 21.14 16.67
C LYS A 338 9.31 21.77 15.28
N GLY A 339 9.83 22.97 15.06
CA GLY A 339 9.58 23.72 13.81
C GLY A 339 8.42 24.71 13.94
N SER A 340 8.49 25.80 13.15
CA SER A 340 8.02 27.14 13.54
C SER A 340 6.50 27.38 13.64
N PRO A 341 6.08 28.35 14.49
CA PRO A 341 4.69 28.81 14.68
C PRO A 341 4.01 29.42 13.44
#